data_AF-A0A923A4J8-F1
#
_entry.id   AF-A0A923A4J8-F1
#
_cell.length_a   1.000
_cell.length_b   1.000
_cell.length_c   1.000
_cell.angle_alpha   90.00
_cell.angle_beta   90.00
_cell.angle_gamma   90.00
#
_symmetry.space_group_name_H-M   'P 1'
#
loop_
_entity.id
_entity.type
_entity.pdbx_description
1 polymer ?
#
loop_
_entity_poly.entity_id
_entity_poly.type
_entity_poly.pdbx_seq_one_letter_code
_entity_poly.pdbx_strand_id
1 'polypeptide(L)'
;NLASDKTDGVADSAKKIESFSGNLSASLVTGEHASHYMSIPKNIAEGAKKMALAKDIVSLRAALIDLSKPMVMWTSMSKPSGINVVYCSMYPGSWLQKGSKIRNPYYGSKMLSCGQIIPGMDEKK
;
A
#
# COMPACT_ATOMS: atom_id res chain seq x y z
N ASN A 1 3.08 -13.24 5.99
CA ASN A 1 2.46 -12.13 5.23
C ASN A 1 0.94 -12.29 5.25
N LEU A 2 0.20 -11.19 5.22
CA LEU A 2 -1.26 -11.18 5.41
C LEU A 2 -2.04 -11.90 4.30
N ALA A 3 -1.48 -11.94 3.07
CA ALA A 3 -2.06 -12.71 1.96
C ALA A 3 -2.01 -14.22 2.21
N SER A 4 -1.17 -14.70 3.12
CA SER A 4 -1.07 -16.13 3.49
C SER A 4 -1.55 -16.38 4.91
N ASP A 5 -2.40 -15.49 5.44
CA ASP A 5 -2.95 -15.53 6.80
C ASP A 5 -1.92 -15.55 7.94
N LYS A 6 -0.70 -15.04 7.66
CA LYS A 6 0.40 -14.99 8.64
C LYS A 6 0.72 -13.54 9.04
N THR A 7 0.83 -13.30 10.34
CA THR A 7 1.12 -11.98 10.93
C THR A 7 2.61 -11.76 11.23
N ASP A 8 3.44 -12.81 11.12
CA ASP A 8 4.88 -12.74 11.40
C ASP A 8 5.57 -11.63 10.62
N GLY A 9 6.27 -10.75 11.34
CA GLY A 9 7.04 -9.63 10.78
C GLY A 9 6.21 -8.50 10.16
N VAL A 10 4.88 -8.56 10.22
CA VAL A 10 4.00 -7.53 9.64
C VAL A 10 4.15 -6.21 10.41
N ALA A 11 4.13 -6.26 11.74
CA ALA A 11 4.32 -5.07 12.58
C ALA A 11 5.72 -4.44 12.38
N ASP A 12 6.76 -5.25 12.25
CA ASP A 12 8.13 -4.74 12.01
C ASP A 12 8.29 -4.14 10.62
N SER A 13 7.62 -4.73 9.61
CA SER A 13 7.55 -4.13 8.28
C SER A 13 6.83 -2.79 8.31
N ALA A 14 5.75 -2.66 9.09
CA ALA A 14 5.04 -1.40 9.28
C ALA A 14 5.93 -0.34 9.95
N LYS A 15 6.69 -0.67 10.99
CA LYS A 15 7.67 0.25 11.61
C LYS A 15 8.74 0.73 10.63
N LYS A 16 9.19 -0.15 9.72
CA LYS A 16 10.12 0.23 8.65
C LYS A 16 9.48 1.24 7.69
N ILE A 17 8.23 1.01 7.29
CA ILE A 17 7.48 1.96 6.44
C ILE A 17 7.35 3.31 7.16
N GLU A 18 6.97 3.31 8.44
CA GLU A 18 6.89 4.54 9.25
C GLU A 18 8.21 5.31 9.22
N SER A 19 9.33 4.63 9.46
CA SER A 19 10.67 5.23 9.46
C SER A 19 11.08 5.77 8.09
N PHE A 20 10.79 5.04 7.01
CA PHE A 20 11.13 5.47 5.64
C PHE A 20 10.19 6.55 5.10
N SER A 21 9.00 6.72 5.67
CA SER A 21 8.04 7.72 5.22
C SER A 21 8.59 9.14 5.31
N GLY A 22 9.45 9.43 6.30
CA GLY A 22 10.12 10.72 6.43
C GLY A 22 11.14 11.03 5.32
N ASN A 23 11.59 10.02 4.57
CA ASN A 23 12.51 10.20 3.45
C ASN A 23 11.78 10.42 2.11
N LEU A 24 10.45 10.31 2.09
CA LEU A 24 9.66 10.58 0.90
C LEU A 24 9.62 12.08 0.66
N SER A 25 10.41 12.55 -0.31
CA SER A 25 10.45 13.97 -0.64
C SER A 25 9.22 14.38 -1.45
N ALA A 26 8.39 15.26 -0.88
CA ALA A 26 7.29 15.90 -1.61
C ALA A 26 7.76 16.65 -2.87
N SER A 27 9.05 16.99 -2.99
CA SER A 27 9.63 17.60 -4.20
C SER A 27 9.62 16.68 -5.43
N LEU A 28 9.45 15.37 -5.24
CA LEU A 28 9.23 14.42 -6.35
C LEU A 28 7.83 14.57 -6.96
N VAL A 29 6.95 15.35 -6.33
CA VAL A 29 5.59 15.60 -6.79
C VAL A 29 5.51 17.02 -7.34
N THR A 30 5.31 17.12 -8.66
CA THR A 30 5.17 18.38 -9.39
C THR A 30 3.78 18.50 -10.01
N GLY A 31 3.33 19.73 -10.29
CA GLY A 31 2.06 19.99 -10.99
C GLY A 31 1.00 20.66 -10.11
N GLU A 32 -0.14 20.96 -10.72
CA GLU A 32 -1.22 21.79 -10.14
C GLU A 32 -1.76 21.28 -8.79
N HIS A 33 -1.64 19.98 -8.53
CA HIS A 33 -2.16 19.34 -7.31
C HIS A 33 -1.08 19.02 -6.26
N ALA A 34 0.17 19.47 -6.43
CA ALA A 34 1.30 19.18 -5.54
C ALA A 34 0.99 19.41 -4.04
N SER A 35 0.21 20.46 -3.73
CA SER A 35 -0.21 20.82 -2.36
C SER A 35 -1.06 19.74 -1.68
N HIS A 36 -1.93 19.03 -2.43
CA HIS A 36 -2.73 17.93 -1.88
C HIS A 36 -1.85 16.74 -1.45
N TYR A 37 -0.64 16.66 -1.99
CA TYR A 37 0.25 15.53 -1.81
C TYR A 37 1.33 15.74 -0.75
N MET A 38 1.53 16.98 -0.28
CA MET A 38 2.48 17.28 0.80
C MET A 38 2.17 16.51 2.09
N SER A 39 0.90 16.15 2.31
CA SER A 39 0.47 15.37 3.48
C SER A 39 0.64 13.86 3.32
N ILE A 40 0.87 13.34 2.11
CA ILE A 40 0.91 11.89 1.87
C ILE A 40 2.02 11.20 2.67
N PRO A 41 3.29 11.68 2.71
CA PRO A 41 4.32 11.07 3.54
C PRO A 41 3.90 10.94 5.01
N LYS A 42 3.28 11.98 5.57
CA LYS A 42 2.72 11.96 6.93
C LYS A 42 1.60 10.92 7.06
N ASN A 43 0.68 10.85 6.10
CA ASN A 43 -0.43 9.89 6.13
C ASN A 43 0.07 8.43 6.02
N ILE A 44 1.12 8.17 5.24
CA ILE A 44 1.79 6.86 5.18
C ILE A 44 2.41 6.55 6.56
N ALA A 45 3.14 7.49 7.17
CA ALA A 45 3.73 7.30 8.49
C ALA A 45 2.68 6.98 9.56
N GLU A 46 1.58 7.73 9.60
CA GLU A 46 0.48 7.53 10.55
C GLU A 46 -0.24 6.19 10.33
N GLY A 47 -0.52 5.82 9.09
CA GLY A 47 -1.11 4.52 8.75
C GLY A 47 -0.19 3.36 9.15
N ALA A 48 1.10 3.49 8.89
CA ALA A 48 2.11 2.51 9.24
C ALA A 48 2.26 2.35 10.76
N LYS A 49 2.25 3.46 11.49
CA LYS A 49 2.22 3.45 12.96
C LYS A 49 0.99 2.73 13.51
N LYS A 50 -0.21 3.02 12.98
CA LYS A 50 -1.45 2.32 13.38
C LYS A 50 -1.34 0.81 13.12
N MET A 51 -0.82 0.43 11.95
CA MET A 51 -0.62 -0.98 11.60
C MET A 51 0.42 -1.68 12.49
N ALA A 52 1.48 -0.98 12.90
CA ALA A 52 2.49 -1.51 13.82
C ALA A 52 1.95 -1.79 15.23
N LEU A 53 0.87 -1.10 15.64
CA LEU A 53 0.21 -1.25 16.94
C LEU A 53 -0.93 -2.28 16.93
N ALA A 54 -1.35 -2.75 15.76
CA ALA A 54 -2.40 -3.76 15.62
C ALA A 54 -1.91 -5.12 16.16
N LYS A 55 -2.80 -5.84 16.87
CA LYS A 55 -2.44 -7.02 17.65
C LYS A 55 -2.90 -8.34 17.02
N ASP A 56 -3.84 -8.27 16.09
CA ASP A 56 -4.48 -9.43 15.50
C ASP A 56 -4.61 -9.27 13.98
N ILE A 57 -4.91 -10.37 13.29
CA ILE A 57 -4.97 -10.38 11.83
C ILE A 57 -6.08 -9.48 11.27
N VAL A 58 -7.20 -9.32 12.00
CA VAL A 58 -8.32 -8.49 11.56
C VAL A 58 -7.92 -7.02 11.64
N SER A 59 -7.35 -6.59 12.76
CA SER A 59 -6.86 -5.22 12.94
C SER A 59 -5.68 -4.90 12.01
N LEU A 60 -4.78 -5.86 11.74
CA LEU A 60 -3.69 -5.69 10.77
C LEU A 60 -4.20 -5.49 9.35
N ARG A 61 -5.24 -6.22 8.94
CA ARG A 61 -5.87 -6.07 7.62
C ARG A 61 -6.58 -4.74 7.47
N ALA A 62 -7.35 -4.34 8.49
CA ALA A 62 -8.01 -3.05 8.51
C ALA A 62 -6.98 -1.90 8.41
N ALA A 63 -5.92 -1.97 9.21
CA ALA A 63 -4.85 -0.99 9.17
C ALA A 63 -4.10 -0.98 7.83
N LEU A 64 -3.89 -2.15 7.20
CA LEU A 64 -3.28 -2.22 5.87
C LEU A 64 -4.17 -1.60 4.79
N ILE A 65 -5.49 -1.80 4.83
CA ILE A 65 -6.44 -1.17 3.89
C ILE A 65 -6.30 0.36 3.98
N ASP A 66 -6.24 0.91 5.19
CA ASP A 66 -6.08 2.34 5.39
C ASP A 66 -4.71 2.86 4.98
N LEU A 67 -3.63 2.15 5.32
CA LEU A 67 -2.27 2.48 4.90
C LEU A 67 -2.10 2.42 3.38
N SER A 68 -2.78 1.49 2.70
CA SER A 68 -2.63 1.32 1.26
C SER A 68 -3.16 2.50 0.45
N LYS A 69 -4.15 3.25 0.97
CA LYS A 69 -4.71 4.43 0.31
C LYS A 69 -3.63 5.49 -0.01
N PRO A 70 -2.91 6.07 0.98
CA PRO A 70 -1.87 7.04 0.70
C PRO A 70 -0.66 6.42 -0.03
N MET A 71 -0.36 5.12 0.16
CA MET A 71 0.70 4.45 -0.59
C MET A 71 0.39 4.34 -2.10
N VAL A 72 -0.85 4.01 -2.46
CA VAL A 72 -1.31 3.95 -3.85
C VAL A 72 -1.32 5.35 -4.47
N MET A 73 -1.77 6.37 -3.72
CA MET A 73 -1.68 7.77 -4.15
C MET A 73 -0.22 8.19 -4.39
N TRP A 74 0.71 7.82 -3.51
CA TRP A 74 2.14 8.09 -3.72
C TRP A 74 2.69 7.43 -4.98
N THR A 75 2.29 6.18 -5.23
CA THR A 75 2.78 5.37 -6.35
C THR A 75 2.30 5.90 -7.69
N SER A 76 1.08 6.43 -7.79
CA SER A 76 0.57 7.01 -9.04
C SER A 76 1.38 8.22 -9.52
N MET A 77 2.05 8.92 -8.60
CA MET A 77 2.91 10.06 -8.90
C MET A 77 4.37 9.66 -9.10
N SER A 78 4.93 8.89 -8.16
CA SER A 78 6.34 8.51 -8.16
C SER A 78 6.69 7.42 -9.17
N LYS A 79 5.68 6.67 -9.66
CA LYS A 79 5.78 5.64 -10.70
C LYS A 79 7.02 4.72 -10.55
N PRO A 80 7.25 4.12 -9.36
CA PRO A 80 8.40 3.27 -9.13
C PRO A 80 8.32 2.02 -10.00
N SER A 81 9.44 1.66 -10.63
CA SER A 81 9.48 0.51 -11.54
C SER A 81 9.19 -0.82 -10.82
N GLY A 82 8.36 -1.67 -11.43
CA GLY A 82 8.12 -3.03 -10.95
C GLY A 82 7.19 -3.11 -9.73
N ILE A 83 6.41 -2.05 -9.50
CA ILE A 83 5.37 -1.98 -8.48
C ILE A 83 4.02 -1.84 -9.18
N ASN A 84 3.17 -2.83 -8.98
CA ASN A 84 1.82 -2.85 -9.51
C ASN A 84 0.85 -2.30 -8.47
N VAL A 85 -0.12 -1.50 -8.92
CA VAL A 85 -1.35 -1.24 -8.18
C VAL A 85 -2.37 -2.29 -8.55
N VAL A 86 -2.90 -3.00 -7.56
CA VAL A 86 -3.94 -4.01 -7.74
C VAL A 86 -5.20 -3.56 -7.04
N TYR A 87 -6.36 -3.78 -7.66
CA TYR A 87 -7.68 -3.48 -7.10
C TYR A 87 -8.60 -4.69 -7.15
N CYS A 88 -9.34 -4.96 -6.09
CA CYS A 88 -10.39 -5.99 -6.04
C CYS A 88 -11.76 -5.29 -6.04
N SER A 89 -12.56 -5.50 -7.09
CA SER A 89 -13.89 -4.88 -7.24
C SER A 89 -14.95 -5.49 -6.34
N MET A 90 -14.79 -6.76 -5.93
CA MET A 90 -15.72 -7.45 -5.03
C MET A 90 -15.69 -6.87 -3.61
N TYR A 91 -14.52 -6.44 -3.16
CA TYR A 91 -14.31 -5.76 -1.88
C TYR A 91 -13.39 -4.57 -2.11
N PRO A 92 -13.99 -3.39 -2.38
CA PRO A 92 -13.26 -2.22 -2.86
C PRO A 92 -12.03 -1.88 -2.02
N GLY A 93 -10.87 -1.97 -2.66
CA GLY A 93 -9.59 -1.63 -2.05
C GLY A 93 -8.43 -1.88 -3.01
N SER A 94 -7.43 -1.01 -2.95
CA SER A 94 -6.22 -1.10 -3.78
C SER A 94 -5.00 -1.34 -2.92
N TRP A 95 -4.05 -2.18 -3.36
CA TRP A 95 -2.76 -2.37 -2.69
C TRP A 95 -1.60 -2.37 -3.69
N LEU A 96 -0.38 -2.28 -3.16
CA LEU A 96 0.85 -2.38 -3.92
C LEU A 96 1.41 -3.81 -3.86
N GLN A 97 1.87 -4.33 -4.99
CA GLN A 97 2.62 -5.60 -5.00
C GLN A 97 3.68 -5.63 -6.11
N LYS A 98 4.63 -6.56 -5.99
CA LYS A 98 5.57 -6.91 -7.04
C LYS A 98 5.08 -8.12 -7.82
N GLY A 99 5.35 -8.13 -9.13
CA GLY A 99 5.02 -9.24 -10.02
C GLY A 99 3.54 -9.36 -10.36
N SER A 100 3.25 -10.28 -11.29
CA SER A 100 1.92 -10.43 -11.90
C SER A 100 0.96 -11.35 -11.14
N LYS A 101 1.49 -12.21 -10.26
CA LYS A 101 0.65 -13.14 -9.48
C LYS A 101 -0.08 -12.38 -8.38
N ILE A 102 -1.40 -12.22 -8.53
CA ILE A 102 -2.27 -11.55 -7.55
C ILE A 102 -2.20 -12.27 -6.21
N ARG A 103 -1.95 -11.51 -5.13
CA ARG A 103 -2.00 -12.00 -3.75
C ARG A 103 -2.69 -10.99 -2.84
N ASN A 104 -4.00 -11.16 -2.65
CA ASN A 104 -4.82 -10.24 -1.87
C ASN A 104 -4.47 -10.29 -0.37
N PRO A 105 -3.90 -9.21 0.21
CA PRO A 105 -3.51 -9.19 1.62
C PRO A 105 -4.70 -8.91 2.57
N TYR A 106 -5.81 -8.39 2.05
CA TYR A 106 -6.97 -7.99 2.83
C TYR A 106 -7.83 -9.17 3.26
N TYR A 107 -7.89 -10.21 2.43
CA TYR A 107 -8.74 -11.39 2.67
C TYR A 107 -7.95 -12.70 2.79
N GLY A 108 -6.63 -12.66 2.58
CA GLY A 108 -5.78 -13.84 2.75
C GLY A 108 -6.13 -14.98 1.80
N SER A 109 -6.01 -16.22 2.29
CA SER A 109 -6.30 -17.42 1.51
C SER A 109 -7.72 -17.47 0.96
N LYS A 110 -8.71 -16.85 1.63
CA LYS A 110 -10.12 -16.88 1.23
C LYS A 110 -10.38 -16.20 -0.12
N MET A 111 -9.59 -15.18 -0.47
CA MET A 111 -9.72 -14.46 -1.75
C MET A 111 -8.35 -14.15 -2.32
N LEU A 112 -7.42 -15.09 -2.22
CA LEU A 112 -6.00 -14.88 -2.53
C LEU A 112 -5.79 -14.29 -3.93
N SER A 113 -6.61 -14.72 -4.89
CA SER A 113 -6.57 -14.28 -6.29
C SER A 113 -7.60 -13.20 -6.64
N CYS A 114 -8.40 -12.67 -5.70
CA CYS A 114 -9.27 -11.53 -6.02
C CYS A 114 -8.42 -10.29 -6.20
N GLY A 115 -8.45 -9.74 -7.41
CA GLY A 115 -7.80 -8.49 -7.75
C GLY A 115 -7.40 -8.47 -9.21
N GLN A 116 -7.28 -7.28 -9.76
CA GLN A 116 -6.77 -7.04 -11.10
C GLN A 116 -5.72 -5.93 -11.01
N ILE A 117 -4.61 -6.10 -11.73
CA ILE A 117 -3.62 -5.04 -11.90
C ILE A 117 -4.28 -3.90 -12.67
N ILE A 118 -4.19 -2.68 -12.15
CA ILE A 118 -4.68 -1.50 -12.83
C ILE A 118 -3.71 -1.14 -13.97
N PRO A 119 -4.16 -1.15 -15.24
CA PRO A 119 -3.32 -0.75 -16.37
C PRO A 119 -2.85 0.72 -16.29
N GLY A 120 -1.70 1.03 -16.88
CA GLY A 120 -1.19 2.40 -16.99
C GLY A 120 -0.28 2.90 -15.85
N MET A 121 -0.02 2.09 -14.81
CA MET A 121 1.00 2.42 -13.77
C MET A 121 2.35 1.71 -13.97
N ASP A 122 2.40 0.65 -14.78
CA ASP A 122 3.60 -0.13 -15.09
C ASP A 122 3.99 -0.05 -16.59
N GLU A 123 3.37 0.85 -17.36
CA GLU A 123 3.70 1.04 -18.77
C GLU A 123 5.06 1.75 -18.92
N LYS A 124 6.12 0.95 -18.92
CA LYS A 124 7.30 1.27 -19.74
C LYS A 124 6.85 1.35 -21.19
N LYS A 125 6.82 2.56 -21.76
CA LYS A 125 7.20 2.73 -23.16
C LYS A 125 8.72 2.65 -23.27
#